data_AF-A0A844B424-F1
#
_entry.id   AF-A0A844B424-F1
#
_cell.length_a   1.000
_cell.length_b   1.000
_cell.length_c   1.000
_cell.angle_alpha   90.00
_cell.angle_beta   90.00
_cell.angle_gamma   90.00
#
_symmetry.space_group_name_H-M   'P 1'
#
loop_
_entity.id
_entity.type
_entity.pdbx_description
1 polymer ?
#
loop_
_entity_poly.entity_id
_entity_poly.type
_entity_poly.pdbx_seq_one_letter_code
_entity_poly.pdbx_strand_id
1 'polypeptide(L)'
;MHDLQEEIARAEADYQRYRNAYLEVARTEPGHEVALAMIGADMDRVHAQLQRLIGLPHLPFTHESSAVLRREVVRLAHEQEE
;
A
#
# COMPACT_ATOMS: atom_id res chain seq x y z
N MET A 1 19.46 0.26 -19.44
CA MET A 1 19.21 -0.60 -18.25
C MET A 1 19.29 0.16 -16.93
N HIS A 2 20.04 1.27 -16.81
CA HIS A 2 19.99 2.13 -15.61
C HIS A 2 18.60 2.75 -15.40
N ASP A 3 17.99 3.30 -16.46
CA ASP A 3 16.70 4.00 -16.36
C ASP A 3 15.56 3.13 -15.81
N LEU A 4 15.52 1.84 -16.20
CA LEU A 4 14.51 0.91 -15.70
C LEU A 4 14.69 0.60 -14.20
N GLN A 5 15.94 0.46 -13.74
CA GLN A 5 16.21 0.21 -12.32
C GLN A 5 15.88 1.44 -11.46
N GLU A 6 16.13 2.65 -11.97
CA GLU A 6 15.73 3.89 -11.31
C GLU A 6 14.20 4.05 -11.25
N GLU A 7 13.50 3.71 -12.33
CA GLU A 7 12.03 3.73 -12.35
C GLU A 7 11.42 2.72 -11.37
N ILE A 8 11.99 1.51 -11.27
CA ILE A 8 11.58 0.51 -10.29
C ILE A 8 11.81 1.03 -8.88
N ALA A 9 13.02 1.52 -8.57
CA ALA A 9 13.36 2.03 -7.24
C ALA A 9 12.45 3.21 -6.82
N ARG A 10 12.11 4.08 -7.77
CA ARG A 10 11.18 5.20 -7.53
C ARG A 10 9.77 4.70 -7.23
N ALA A 11 9.26 3.76 -8.03
CA ALA A 11 7.93 3.19 -7.81
C ALA A 11 7.87 2.39 -6.49
N GLU A 12 8.94 1.70 -6.10
CA GLU A 12 9.03 1.04 -4.79
C GLU A 12 8.99 2.05 -3.64
N ALA A 13 9.74 3.15 -3.75
CA ALA A 13 9.75 4.22 -2.75
C ALA A 13 8.36 4.88 -2.61
N ASP A 14 7.68 5.14 -3.73
CA ASP A 14 6.33 5.68 -3.74
C ASP A 14 5.33 4.70 -3.11
N TYR A 15 5.42 3.40 -3.41
CA TYR A 15 4.57 2.39 -2.78
C TYR A 15 4.75 2.34 -1.26
N GLN A 16 5.99 2.36 -0.78
CA GLN A 16 6.27 2.38 0.67
C GLN A 16 5.75 3.66 1.33
N ARG A 17 5.86 4.81 0.66
CA ARG A 17 5.32 6.07 1.15
C ARG A 17 3.81 6.00 1.32
N TYR A 18 3.07 5.50 0.33
CA TYR A 18 1.61 5.35 0.44
C TYR A 18 1.22 4.31 1.48
N ARG A 19 1.94 3.19 1.57
CA ARG A 19 1.72 2.18 2.60
C ARG A 19 1.86 2.76 4.01
N ASN A 20 2.90 3.55 4.26
CA ASN A 20 3.10 4.20 5.55
C ASN A 20 1.99 5.20 5.87
N ALA A 21 1.56 6.00 4.89
CA ALA A 21 0.43 6.92 5.06
C ALA A 21 -0.88 6.17 5.36
N TYR A 22 -1.13 5.05 4.69
CA TYR A 22 -2.30 4.21 4.95
C TYR A 22 -2.29 3.69 6.38
N LEU A 23 -1.16 3.14 6.83
CA LEU A 23 -1.02 2.58 8.18
C LEU A 23 -1.18 3.65 9.27
N GLU A 24 -0.63 4.85 9.04
CA GLU A 24 -0.78 5.97 9.96
C GLU A 24 -2.26 6.35 10.10
N VAL A 25 -2.97 6.58 8.98
CA VAL A 25 -4.39 6.92 9.00
C VAL A 25 -5.23 5.80 9.61
N ALA A 26 -4.91 4.54 9.29
CA ALA A 26 -5.65 3.40 9.84
C ALA A 26 -5.45 3.25 11.36
N ARG A 27 -4.32 3.72 11.89
CA ARG A 27 -4.01 3.72 13.32
C ARG A 27 -4.64 4.91 14.03
N THR A 28 -4.52 6.13 13.48
CA THR A 28 -4.96 7.36 14.14
C THR A 28 -6.45 7.64 13.94
N GLU A 29 -6.97 7.35 12.75
CA GLU A 29 -8.32 7.69 12.31
C GLU A 29 -8.95 6.54 11.48
N PRO A 30 -9.15 5.35 12.07
CA PRO A 30 -9.68 4.18 11.35
C PRO A 30 -11.07 4.38 10.74
N GLY A 31 -11.84 5.37 11.23
CA GLY A 31 -13.15 5.76 10.69
C GLY A 31 -13.08 6.72 9.50
N HIS A 32 -11.89 7.18 9.12
CA HIS A 32 -11.69 8.11 8.00
C HIS A 32 -11.62 7.34 6.67
N GLU A 33 -12.71 6.63 6.36
CA GLU A 33 -12.82 5.66 5.26
C GLU A 33 -12.44 6.24 3.88
N VAL A 34 -12.74 7.52 3.65
CA VAL A 34 -12.40 8.21 2.40
C VAL A 34 -10.88 8.32 2.22
N ALA A 35 -10.12 8.67 3.27
CA ALA A 35 -8.67 8.76 3.14
C ALA A 35 -8.04 7.38 2.92
N LEU A 36 -8.53 6.36 3.65
CA LEU A 36 -8.07 4.99 3.47
C LEU A 36 -8.34 4.50 2.03
N ALA A 37 -9.52 4.79 1.47
CA ALA A 37 -9.87 4.43 0.10
C ALA A 37 -9.00 5.17 -0.94
N MET A 38 -8.74 6.47 -0.73
CA MET A 38 -7.90 7.27 -1.63
C MET A 38 -6.45 6.78 -1.62
N ILE A 39 -5.88 6.56 -0.44
CA ILE A 39 -4.49 6.08 -0.32
C ILE A 39 -4.38 4.65 -0.89
N GLY A 40 -5.36 3.78 -0.62
CA GLY A 40 -5.41 2.44 -1.20
C GLY A 40 -5.44 2.47 -2.73
N ALA A 41 -6.24 3.37 -3.33
CA ALA A 41 -6.27 3.53 -4.79
C ALA A 41 -4.93 4.01 -5.36
N ASP A 42 -4.19 4.87 -4.65
CA ASP A 42 -2.86 5.29 -5.08
C ASP A 42 -1.82 4.16 -4.92
N MET A 43 -1.91 3.35 -3.86
CA MET A 43 -1.11 2.13 -3.70
C MET A 43 -1.33 1.16 -4.87
N ASP A 44 -2.59 0.93 -5.27
CA ASP A 44 -2.94 0.05 -6.39
C ASP A 44 -2.33 0.54 -7.71
N ARG A 45 -2.36 1.85 -7.96
CA ARG A 45 -1.77 2.45 -9.17
C ARG A 45 -0.26 2.25 -9.23
N VAL A 46 0.43 2.46 -8.11
CA VAL A 46 1.89 2.26 -8.05
C VAL A 46 2.24 0.77 -8.15
N HIS A 47 1.47 -0.10 -7.51
CA HIS A 47 1.68 -1.54 -7.61
C HIS A 47 1.48 -2.05 -9.04
N ALA A 48 0.47 -1.54 -9.75
CA ALA A 48 0.25 -1.81 -11.17
C ALA A 48 1.38 -1.28 -12.06
N GLN A 49 1.98 -0.14 -11.70
CA GLN A 49 3.18 0.37 -12.37
C GLN A 49 4.38 -0.57 -12.15
N LEU A 50 4.62 -1.00 -10.90
CA LEU A 50 5.69 -1.95 -10.58
C LEU A 50 5.54 -3.25 -11.38
N GLN A 51 4.36 -3.86 -11.38
CA GLN A 51 4.05 -5.07 -12.16
C GLN A 51 4.40 -4.90 -13.65
N ARG A 52 4.04 -3.76 -14.24
CA ARG A 52 4.39 -3.44 -15.63
C ARG A 52 5.90 -3.33 -15.86
N LEU A 53 6.62 -2.67 -14.96
CA LEU A 53 8.08 -2.46 -15.09
C LEU A 53 8.87 -3.78 -14.99
N ILE A 54 8.42 -4.72 -14.15
CA ILE A 54 9.09 -6.01 -13.93
C ILE A 54 8.54 -7.16 -14.79
N GLY A 55 7.56 -6.87 -15.67
CA GLY A 55 6.97 -7.86 -16.57
C GLY A 55 6.03 -8.88 -15.90
N LEU A 56 5.50 -8.56 -14.71
CA LEU A 56 4.47 -9.35 -14.05
C LEU A 56 3.07 -9.01 -14.60
N PRO A 57 2.15 -10.00 -14.64
CA PRO A 57 0.77 -9.73 -15.02
C PRO A 57 0.12 -8.73 -14.06
N HIS A 58 -0.77 -7.89 -14.59
CA HIS A 58 -1.52 -6.96 -13.76
C HIS A 58 -2.47 -7.75 -12.87
N LEU A 59 -2.10 -7.87 -11.59
CA LEU A 59 -2.98 -8.33 -10.54
C LEU A 59 -3.40 -7.06 -9.81
N PRO A 60 -4.64 -6.55 -9.99
CA PRO A 60 -5.13 -5.55 -9.07
C PRO A 60 -4.93 -6.13 -7.68
N PHE A 61 -4.50 -5.30 -6.72
CA PHE A 61 -4.70 -5.62 -5.31
C PHE A 61 -6.21 -5.83 -5.20
N THR A 62 -6.64 -7.08 -5.31
CA THR A 62 -8.03 -7.47 -5.39
C THR A 62 -8.60 -7.07 -4.06
N HIS A 63 -9.20 -5.88 -4.00
CA HIS A 63 -9.82 -5.24 -2.84
C HIS A 63 -9.60 -6.14 -1.63
N GLU A 64 -8.39 -6.11 -1.05
CA GLU A 64 -8.19 -6.75 0.23
C GLU A 64 -8.98 -5.84 1.14
N SER A 65 -10.28 -6.16 1.19
CA SER A 65 -11.36 -5.35 1.74
C SER A 65 -10.81 -4.82 3.03
N SER A 66 -10.99 -3.53 3.29
CA SER A 66 -10.52 -2.85 4.50
C SER A 66 -10.43 -3.73 5.77
N ALA A 67 -11.26 -4.77 5.92
CA ALA A 67 -11.09 -5.94 6.78
C ALA A 67 -9.68 -6.61 6.88
N VAL A 68 -8.93 -6.87 5.80
CA VAL A 68 -7.60 -7.55 5.86
C VAL A 68 -6.56 -6.59 6.43
N LEU A 69 -6.51 -5.36 5.91
CA LEU A 69 -5.67 -4.29 6.45
C LEU A 69 -6.07 -3.91 7.89
N ARG A 70 -7.36 -3.87 8.22
CA ARG A 70 -7.85 -3.71 9.61
C ARG A 70 -7.35 -4.85 10.51
N ARG A 71 -7.37 -6.11 10.04
CA ARG A 71 -6.80 -7.24 10.80
C ARG A 71 -5.29 -7.11 11.00
N GLU A 72 -4.59 -6.57 10.03
CA GLU A 72 -3.14 -6.33 10.12
C GLU A 72 -2.82 -5.19 11.08
N VAL A 73 -3.58 -4.09 11.05
CA VAL A 73 -3.49 -2.99 12.03
C VAL A 73 -3.78 -3.49 13.45
N VAL A 74 -4.80 -4.33 13.63
CA VAL A 74 -5.10 -4.95 14.95
C VAL A 74 -3.97 -5.85 15.42
N ARG A 75 -3.37 -6.67 14.54
CA ARG A 75 -2.19 -7.49 14.90
C ARG A 75 -1.00 -6.65 15.32
N LEU A 76 -0.67 -5.62 14.54
CA LEU A 76 0.44 -4.70 14.83
C LEU A 76 0.23 -3.87 16.11
N ALA A 77 -1.02 -3.59 16.47
CA ALA A 77 -1.35 -2.97 17.76
C ALA A 77 -1.13 -3.95 18.93
N HIS A 78 -1.51 -5.23 18.75
CA HIS A 78 -1.34 -6.26 19.78
C HIS A 78 0.13 -6.65 20.01
N GLU A 79 0.97 -6.59 18.98
CA GLU A 79 2.42 -6.85 19.07
C GLU A 79 3.21 -5.70 19.73
N GLN A 80 2.63 -4.51 19.87
CA GLN A 80 3.24 -3.37 20.57
C GLN A 80 2.88 -3.30 22.07
N GLU A 81 1.93 -4.13 22.52
CA GLU A 81 1.48 -4.19 23.93
C GLU A 81 2.10 -5.34 24.73
N GLU A 82 2.89 -6.23 24.10
CA GLU A 82 3.74 -7.23 24.77
C GLU A 82 5.22 -6.80 24.83
#